data_AF-A0A5Y8U0B9-F1
#
_entry.id   AF-A0A5Y8U0B9-F1
#
_cell.length_a   1.000
_cell.length_b   1.000
_cell.length_c   1.000
_cell.angle_alpha   90.00
_cell.angle_beta   90.00
_cell.angle_gamma   90.00
#
_symmetry.space_group_name_H-M   'P 1'
#
loop_
_entity.id
_entity.type
_entity.pdbx_description
1 polymer ?
#
loop_
_entity_poly.entity_id
_entity_poly.type
_entity_poly.pdbx_seq_one_letter_code
_entity_poly.pdbx_strand_id
1 'polypeptide(L)'
;GKKEIKTHEVWIFFKQILEAMIIKYHITTYNCTEGGARIEGTIEKPFLWACENLLHKNLNKPFEKLEPLSLNKQNEFLLKAYYKVCKSIKHCRDFNKILSNDFENIQSIYLSLNEKEEYLNLAIEKIDKFKNKLEDIKQMQDLYEILSPLLIQFELNLARIYVLNPKTKEDAFNKSILWIKEHLEFMELVYGHI
;
A
#
# COMPACT_ATOMS: atom_id res chain seq x y z
N GLY A 1 16.90 16.62 22.66
CA GLY A 1 17.50 17.06 23.95
C GLY A 1 17.74 18.56 24.08
N LYS A 2 18.62 19.17 23.26
CA LYS A 2 18.93 20.62 23.28
C LYS A 2 19.13 21.24 21.89
N LYS A 3 18.84 20.48 20.85
CA LYS A 3 19.03 20.85 19.45
C LYS A 3 17.70 20.76 18.74
N GLU A 4 17.53 21.57 17.72
CA GLU A 4 16.39 21.48 16.82
C GLU A 4 16.48 20.19 16.01
N ILE A 5 15.32 19.62 15.72
CA ILE A 5 15.18 18.45 14.87
C ILE A 5 14.18 18.76 13.76
N LYS A 6 14.39 18.21 12.57
CA LYS A 6 13.40 18.27 11.50
C LYS A 6 12.31 17.25 11.77
N THR A 7 11.05 17.66 11.65
CA THR A 7 9.88 16.79 11.81
C THR A 7 8.78 17.19 10.83
N HIS A 8 7.68 16.43 10.78
CA HIS A 8 6.52 16.73 9.93
C HIS A 8 5.21 16.57 10.72
N GLU A 9 4.10 17.09 10.18
CA GLU A 9 2.82 17.24 10.89
C GLU A 9 2.30 15.92 11.49
N VAL A 10 2.39 14.81 10.76
CA VAL A 10 1.98 13.49 11.27
C VAL A 10 2.79 13.07 12.51
N TRP A 11 4.09 13.36 12.57
CA TRP A 11 4.91 13.07 13.75
C TRP A 11 4.58 14.00 14.93
N ILE A 12 4.24 15.26 14.66
CA ILE A 12 3.77 16.18 15.70
C ILE A 12 2.46 15.67 16.28
N PHE A 13 1.51 15.25 15.44
CA PHE A 13 0.23 14.72 15.87
C PHE A 13 0.40 13.44 16.70
N PHE A 14 1.20 12.50 16.23
CA PHE A 14 1.56 11.28 16.99
C PHE A 14 2.17 11.63 18.35
N LYS A 15 3.13 12.54 18.39
CA LYS A 15 3.80 13.00 19.61
C LYS A 15 2.79 13.56 20.61
N GLN A 16 1.89 14.44 20.17
CA GLN A 16 0.87 15.05 21.05
C GLN A 16 -0.09 14.02 21.64
N ILE A 17 -0.51 13.01 20.85
CA ILE A 17 -1.34 11.91 21.36
C ILE A 17 -0.59 11.13 22.44
N LEU A 18 0.68 10.80 22.18
CA LEU A 18 1.52 10.07 23.13
C LEU A 18 1.68 10.84 24.45
N GLU A 19 1.97 12.15 24.38
CA GLU A 19 2.07 13.03 25.55
C GLU A 19 0.76 13.08 26.35
N ALA A 20 -0.37 13.22 25.67
CA ALA A 20 -1.69 13.21 26.31
C ALA A 20 -1.97 11.87 27.02
N MET A 21 -1.58 10.75 26.42
CA MET A 21 -1.71 9.43 27.04
C MET A 21 -0.84 9.29 28.29
N ILE A 22 0.43 9.71 28.23
CA ILE A 22 1.36 9.65 29.36
C ILE A 22 0.78 10.40 30.57
N ILE A 23 0.26 11.61 30.34
CA ILE A 23 -0.39 12.43 31.38
C ILE A 23 -1.64 11.73 31.92
N LYS A 24 -2.51 11.24 31.04
CA LYS A 24 -3.80 10.62 31.42
C LYS A 24 -3.63 9.38 32.28
N TYR A 25 -2.67 8.52 31.95
CA TYR A 25 -2.49 7.24 32.65
C TYR A 25 -1.54 7.33 33.85
N HIS A 26 -0.87 8.48 34.06
CA HIS A 26 0.07 8.70 35.15
C HIS A 26 1.17 7.62 35.23
N ILE A 27 1.63 7.12 34.08
CA ILE A 27 2.66 6.08 34.00
C ILE A 27 4.04 6.74 33.91
N THR A 28 4.97 6.29 34.74
CA THR A 28 6.37 6.71 34.63
C THR A 28 6.92 6.25 33.28
N THR A 29 7.21 7.23 32.42
CA THR A 29 7.63 6.97 31.04
C THR A 29 9.02 7.55 30.81
N TYR A 30 9.90 6.77 30.17
CA TYR A 30 11.27 7.17 29.88
C TYR A 30 11.42 7.39 28.37
N ASN A 31 11.94 8.55 27.97
CA ASN A 31 12.38 8.77 26.59
C ASN A 31 13.86 8.44 26.49
N CYS A 32 14.17 7.37 25.78
CA CYS A 32 15.52 6.87 25.60
C CYS A 32 16.13 7.18 24.22
N THR A 33 15.51 8.10 23.47
CA THR A 33 15.97 8.45 22.12
C THR A 33 17.10 9.46 22.15
N GLU A 34 18.31 9.02 21.85
CA GLU A 34 19.50 9.87 21.82
C GLU A 34 19.58 10.63 20.49
N GLY A 35 18.86 11.76 20.42
CA GLY A 35 18.77 12.61 19.21
C GLY A 35 17.36 12.76 18.64
N GLY A 36 16.36 12.14 19.29
CA GLY A 36 14.96 12.27 18.91
C GLY A 36 14.29 13.55 19.43
N ALA A 37 13.00 13.66 19.11
CA ALA A 37 12.12 14.70 19.62
C ALA A 37 12.02 14.60 21.14
N ARG A 38 11.99 15.75 21.82
CA ARG A 38 11.58 15.79 23.23
C ARG A 38 10.09 15.45 23.32
N ILE A 39 9.74 14.52 24.19
CA ILE A 39 8.36 14.10 24.50
C ILE A 39 8.05 14.55 25.92
N GLU A 40 7.09 15.46 26.07
CA GLU A 40 6.64 15.97 27.36
C GLU A 40 6.01 14.89 28.22
N GLY A 41 6.14 15.03 29.54
CA GLY A 41 5.71 14.01 30.50
C GLY A 41 6.65 12.80 30.60
N THR A 42 7.72 12.73 29.81
CA THR A 42 8.75 11.67 29.92
C THR A 42 10.00 12.13 30.67
N ILE A 43 10.73 11.15 31.20
CA ILE A 43 12.06 11.32 31.79
C ILE A 43 13.10 10.99 30.72
N GLU A 44 13.93 11.96 30.32
CA GLU A 44 15.03 11.72 29.39
C GLU A 44 16.15 10.93 30.06
N LYS A 45 16.54 9.81 29.44
CA LYS A 45 17.66 8.98 29.87
C LYS A 45 18.38 8.40 28.65
N PRO A 46 19.70 8.17 28.70
CA PRO A 46 20.39 7.35 27.70
C PRO A 46 19.75 5.96 27.59
N PHE A 47 19.75 5.36 26.39
CA PHE A 47 19.26 3.99 26.22
C PHE A 47 20.05 2.99 27.07
N LEU A 48 21.37 3.16 27.13
CA LEU A 48 22.24 2.35 27.99
C LEU A 48 21.82 2.41 29.47
N TRP A 49 21.47 3.61 29.96
CA TRP A 49 21.01 3.77 31.34
C TRP A 49 19.74 2.96 31.59
N ALA A 50 18.78 2.95 30.65
CA ALA A 50 17.56 2.16 30.77
C ALA A 50 17.87 0.65 30.78
N CYS A 51 18.81 0.18 29.95
CA CYS A 51 19.28 -1.21 29.98
C CYS A 51 19.83 -1.60 31.36
N GLU A 52 20.73 -0.78 31.91
CA GLU A 52 21.45 -1.06 33.16
C GLU A 52 20.59 -0.85 34.42
N ASN A 53 19.57 0.01 34.37
CA ASN A 53 18.81 0.41 35.57
C ASN A 53 17.36 -0.06 35.55
N LEU A 54 16.74 -0.21 34.38
CA LEU A 54 15.35 -0.65 34.26
C LEU A 54 15.24 -2.11 33.76
N LEU A 55 16.14 -2.53 32.88
CA LEU A 55 16.10 -3.84 32.21
C LEU A 55 17.16 -4.84 32.73
N HIS A 56 17.83 -4.53 33.84
CA HIS A 56 18.91 -5.36 34.40
C HIS A 56 18.43 -6.65 35.07
N LYS A 57 17.14 -6.73 35.41
CA LYS A 57 16.59 -7.91 36.07
C LYS A 57 16.26 -8.98 35.05
N ASN A 58 16.76 -10.19 35.28
CA ASN A 58 16.21 -11.39 34.67
C ASN A 58 14.81 -11.63 35.27
N LEU A 59 13.80 -11.10 34.61
CA LEU A 59 12.40 -11.30 35.00
C LEU A 59 11.98 -12.73 34.68
N ASN A 60 11.40 -13.43 35.65
CA ASN A 60 10.58 -14.62 35.39
C ASN A 60 9.28 -14.15 34.74
N LYS A 61 9.30 -13.97 33.41
CA LYS A 61 8.12 -13.54 32.65
C LYS A 61 7.01 -14.58 32.87
N PRO A 62 5.76 -14.17 33.17
CA PRO A 62 4.63 -15.09 33.35
C PRO A 62 4.11 -15.64 32.02
N PHE A 63 4.81 -15.38 30.91
CA PHE A 63 4.45 -15.85 29.59
C PHE A 63 5.10 -17.20 29.35
N GLU A 64 4.33 -18.11 28.77
CA GLU A 64 4.85 -19.39 28.31
C GLU A 64 6.01 -19.13 27.35
N LYS A 65 7.15 -19.77 27.62
CA LYS A 65 8.31 -19.65 26.74
C LYS A 65 7.94 -20.31 25.41
N LEU A 66 7.94 -19.51 24.34
CA LEU A 66 7.75 -20.02 22.99
C LEU A 66 8.96 -20.87 22.63
N GLU A 67 8.81 -22.18 22.75
CA GLU A 67 9.84 -23.11 22.28
C GLU A 67 9.83 -23.13 20.75
N PRO A 68 11.01 -23.25 20.11
CA PRO A 68 11.07 -23.46 18.68
C PRO A 68 10.24 -24.68 18.29
N LEU A 69 9.54 -24.56 17.15
CA LEU A 69 8.83 -25.70 16.59
C LEU A 69 9.80 -26.86 16.33
N SER A 70 9.31 -28.10 16.35
CA SER A 70 10.12 -29.23 15.91
C SER A 70 10.62 -29.01 14.47
N LEU A 71 11.80 -29.54 14.15
CA LEU A 71 12.39 -29.39 12.80
C LEU A 71 11.39 -29.79 11.70
N ASN A 72 10.60 -30.85 11.93
CA ASN A 72 9.56 -31.29 11.01
C ASN A 72 8.47 -30.23 10.79
N LYS A 73 8.03 -29.55 11.86
CA LYS A 73 7.03 -28.47 11.75
C LYS A 73 7.60 -27.22 11.09
N GLN A 74 8.85 -26.88 11.37
CA GLN A 74 9.55 -25.80 10.66
C GLN A 74 9.63 -26.08 9.16
N ASN A 75 10.06 -27.29 8.78
CA ASN A 75 10.13 -27.71 7.38
C ASN A 75 8.74 -27.74 6.72
N GLU A 76 7.70 -28.18 7.42
CA GLU A 76 6.32 -28.14 6.92
C GLU A 76 5.88 -26.69 6.61
N PHE A 77 6.13 -25.75 7.51
CA PHE A 77 5.80 -24.34 7.30
C PHE A 77 6.63 -23.70 6.19
N LEU A 78 7.92 -24.05 6.09
CA LEU A 78 8.78 -23.62 4.99
C LEU A 78 8.25 -24.11 3.65
N LEU A 79 7.89 -25.38 3.53
CA LEU A 79 7.31 -25.95 2.31
C LEU A 79 5.96 -25.31 1.96
N LYS A 80 5.11 -25.04 2.96
CA LYS A 80 3.84 -24.32 2.75
C LYS A 80 4.07 -22.90 2.24
N ALA A 81 5.03 -22.17 2.79
CA ALA A 81 5.40 -20.84 2.32
C ALA A 81 5.95 -20.90 0.89
N TYR A 82 6.89 -21.81 0.62
CA TYR A 82 7.46 -22.03 -0.71
C TYR A 82 6.39 -22.34 -1.76
N TYR A 83 5.44 -23.23 -1.43
CA TYR A 83 4.33 -23.58 -2.31
C TYR A 83 3.44 -22.36 -2.62
N LYS A 84 3.09 -21.55 -1.60
CA LYS A 84 2.30 -20.32 -1.79
C LYS A 84 3.01 -19.33 -2.70
N VAL A 85 4.32 -19.12 -2.51
CA VAL A 85 5.13 -18.25 -3.36
C VAL A 85 5.17 -18.75 -4.80
N CYS A 86 5.45 -20.04 -5.02
CA CYS A 86 5.44 -20.64 -6.36
C CYS A 86 4.07 -20.50 -7.04
N LYS A 87 2.98 -20.71 -6.29
CA LYS A 87 1.61 -20.55 -6.79
C LYS A 87 1.35 -19.11 -7.22
N SER A 88 1.77 -18.14 -6.41
CA SER A 88 1.59 -16.71 -6.72
C SER A 88 2.42 -16.27 -7.93
N ILE A 89 3.68 -16.72 -8.04
CA ILE A 89 4.50 -16.47 -9.23
C ILE A 89 3.84 -17.02 -10.50
N LYS A 90 3.26 -18.23 -10.43
CA LYS A 90 2.53 -18.80 -11.56
C LYS A 90 1.31 -17.95 -11.89
N HIS A 91 0.54 -17.54 -10.88
CA HIS A 91 -0.63 -16.69 -11.06
C HIS A 91 -0.26 -15.36 -11.73
N CYS A 92 0.80 -14.68 -11.28
CA CYS A 92 1.33 -13.47 -11.91
C CYS A 92 1.62 -13.67 -13.40
N ARG A 93 2.32 -14.75 -13.76
CA ARG A 93 2.64 -15.06 -15.17
C ARG A 93 1.40 -15.31 -16.03
N ASP A 94 0.42 -16.02 -15.48
CA ASP A 94 -0.82 -16.33 -16.19
C ASP A 94 -1.67 -15.07 -16.36
N PHE A 95 -1.78 -14.24 -15.31
CA PHE A 95 -2.50 -12.98 -15.35
C PHE A 95 -1.81 -11.94 -16.25
N ASN A 96 -0.47 -11.88 -16.26
CA ASN A 96 0.28 -11.01 -17.17
C ASN A 96 -0.06 -11.23 -18.64
N LYS A 97 -0.30 -12.48 -19.06
CA LYS A 97 -0.73 -12.77 -20.43
C LYS A 97 -2.13 -12.19 -20.73
N ILE A 98 -3.03 -12.29 -19.76
CA ILE A 98 -4.39 -11.72 -19.87
C ILE A 98 -4.30 -10.20 -19.94
N LEU A 99 -3.51 -9.59 -19.05
CA LEU A 99 -3.27 -8.15 -18.99
C LEU A 99 -2.68 -7.63 -20.30
N SER A 100 -1.62 -8.26 -20.84
CA SER A 100 -1.01 -7.84 -22.11
C SER A 100 -2.01 -7.89 -23.27
N ASN A 101 -2.81 -8.96 -23.36
CA ASN A 101 -3.83 -9.07 -24.40
C ASN A 101 -4.92 -8.00 -24.24
N ASP A 102 -5.41 -7.77 -23.02
CA ASP A 102 -6.41 -6.72 -22.77
C ASP A 102 -5.82 -5.33 -23.11
N PHE A 103 -4.56 -5.08 -22.74
CA PHE A 103 -3.86 -3.83 -23.01
C PHE A 103 -3.72 -3.56 -24.51
N GLU A 104 -3.19 -4.51 -25.29
CA GLU A 104 -3.05 -4.36 -26.75
C GLU A 104 -4.40 -4.10 -27.43
N ASN A 105 -5.46 -4.78 -26.97
CA ASN A 105 -6.81 -4.58 -27.48
C ASN A 105 -7.35 -3.18 -27.16
N ILE A 106 -7.19 -2.70 -25.92
CA ILE A 106 -7.66 -1.35 -25.54
C ILE A 106 -6.81 -0.27 -26.21
N GLN A 107 -5.49 -0.46 -26.27
CA GLN A 107 -4.55 0.47 -26.87
C GLN A 107 -4.80 0.64 -28.37
N SER A 108 -5.06 -0.46 -29.10
CA SER A 108 -5.40 -0.37 -30.53
C SER A 108 -6.71 0.38 -30.80
N ILE A 109 -7.73 0.19 -29.95
CA ILE A 109 -8.97 0.98 -30.00
C ILE A 109 -8.66 2.45 -29.72
N TYR A 110 -7.88 2.73 -28.67
CA TYR A 110 -7.50 4.08 -28.27
C TYR A 110 -6.77 4.85 -29.38
N LEU A 111 -5.80 4.22 -30.05
CA LEU A 111 -5.08 4.81 -31.18
C LEU A 111 -5.98 5.08 -32.40
N SER A 112 -7.11 4.39 -32.50
CA SER A 112 -8.07 4.53 -33.60
C SER A 112 -9.21 5.53 -33.30
N LEU A 113 -9.22 6.16 -32.12
CA LEU A 113 -10.27 7.08 -31.70
C LEU A 113 -10.29 8.34 -32.60
N ASN A 114 -11.40 8.56 -33.28
CA ASN A 114 -11.60 9.67 -34.22
C ASN A 114 -12.94 10.39 -33.98
N GLU A 115 -13.13 11.04 -32.84
CA GLU A 115 -14.38 11.72 -32.43
C GLU A 115 -15.68 10.88 -32.48
N LYS A 116 -15.63 9.64 -32.98
CA LYS A 116 -16.76 8.72 -33.07
C LYS A 116 -17.04 8.11 -31.72
N GLU A 117 -18.23 8.37 -31.22
CA GLU A 117 -18.74 7.91 -29.92
C GLU A 117 -18.74 6.37 -29.78
N GLU A 118 -18.87 5.62 -30.89
CA GLU A 118 -18.89 4.15 -30.89
C GLU A 118 -17.56 3.53 -30.39
N TYR A 119 -16.42 4.02 -30.89
CA TYR A 119 -15.10 3.52 -30.46
C TYR A 119 -14.81 3.89 -29.01
N LEU A 120 -15.30 5.04 -28.55
CA LEU A 120 -15.17 5.47 -27.17
C LEU A 120 -15.91 4.51 -26.23
N ASN A 121 -17.18 4.21 -26.54
CA ASN A 121 -17.99 3.27 -25.75
C ASN A 121 -17.37 1.87 -25.75
N LEU A 122 -16.81 1.42 -26.88
CA LEU A 122 -16.11 0.14 -26.96
C LEU A 122 -14.86 0.11 -26.06
N ALA A 123 -14.06 1.18 -26.04
CA ALA A 123 -12.89 1.27 -25.17
C ALA A 123 -13.29 1.20 -23.69
N ILE A 124 -14.33 1.93 -23.28
CA ILE A 124 -14.87 1.93 -21.93
C ILE A 124 -15.36 0.53 -21.54
N GLU A 125 -16.12 -0.14 -22.41
CA GLU A 125 -16.61 -1.51 -22.14
C GLU A 125 -15.45 -2.50 -21.92
N LYS A 126 -14.38 -2.37 -22.71
CA LYS A 126 -13.18 -3.22 -22.58
C LYS A 126 -12.42 -2.94 -21.28
N ILE A 127 -12.29 -1.68 -20.90
CA ILE A 127 -11.68 -1.27 -19.64
C ILE A 127 -12.50 -1.79 -18.45
N ASP A 128 -13.83 -1.67 -18.48
CA ASP A 128 -14.67 -2.18 -17.40
C ASP A 128 -14.57 -3.70 -17.26
N LYS A 129 -14.46 -4.43 -18.38
CA LYS A 129 -14.18 -5.88 -18.36
C LYS A 129 -12.83 -6.19 -17.71
N PHE A 130 -11.80 -5.40 -17.97
CA PHE A 130 -10.51 -5.54 -17.33
C PHE A 130 -10.58 -5.25 -15.82
N LYS A 131 -11.20 -4.14 -15.42
CA LYS A 131 -11.38 -3.76 -14.01
C LYS A 131 -12.08 -4.84 -13.21
N ASN A 132 -13.16 -5.42 -13.75
CA ASN A 132 -13.87 -6.52 -13.10
C ASN A 132 -12.96 -7.73 -12.81
N LYS A 133 -11.94 -8.00 -13.64
CA LYS A 133 -10.97 -9.07 -13.39
C LYS A 133 -10.04 -8.70 -12.22
N LEU A 134 -9.58 -7.46 -12.15
CA LEU A 134 -8.73 -6.96 -11.08
C LEU A 134 -9.45 -6.87 -9.73
N GLU A 135 -10.74 -6.50 -9.75
CA GLU A 135 -11.57 -6.34 -8.56
C GLU A 135 -12.11 -7.67 -8.01
N ASP A 136 -11.90 -8.81 -8.70
CA ASP A 136 -12.25 -10.14 -8.19
C ASP A 136 -11.29 -10.53 -7.06
N ILE A 137 -11.65 -10.13 -5.83
CA ILE A 137 -10.90 -10.38 -4.59
C ILE A 137 -10.55 -11.86 -4.41
N LYS A 138 -11.42 -12.79 -4.85
CA LYS A 138 -11.15 -14.23 -4.67
C LYS A 138 -10.03 -14.71 -5.59
N GLN A 139 -9.97 -14.17 -6.81
CA GLN A 139 -8.92 -14.52 -7.76
C GLN A 139 -7.63 -13.74 -7.50
N MET A 140 -7.73 -12.47 -7.12
CA MET A 140 -6.59 -11.54 -6.97
C MET A 140 -6.03 -11.45 -5.55
N GLN A 141 -6.45 -12.32 -4.63
CA GLN A 141 -6.10 -12.21 -3.21
C GLN A 141 -4.58 -12.12 -2.96
N ASP A 142 -3.78 -12.91 -3.68
CA ASP A 142 -2.33 -12.95 -3.53
C ASP A 142 -1.62 -11.75 -4.19
N LEU A 143 -2.29 -11.06 -5.12
CA LEU A 143 -1.77 -9.86 -5.78
C LEU A 143 -2.24 -8.57 -5.11
N TYR A 144 -3.29 -8.64 -4.28
CA TYR A 144 -3.91 -7.47 -3.68
C TYR A 144 -2.95 -6.63 -2.84
N GLU A 145 -2.09 -7.27 -2.02
CA GLU A 145 -1.10 -6.55 -1.22
C GLU A 145 -0.08 -5.80 -2.09
N ILE A 146 0.25 -6.34 -3.27
CA ILE A 146 1.21 -5.75 -4.20
C ILE A 146 0.57 -4.59 -4.96
N LEU A 147 -0.67 -4.78 -5.42
CA LEU A 147 -1.37 -3.82 -6.28
C LEU A 147 -2.12 -2.73 -5.50
N SER A 148 -2.42 -2.93 -4.22
CA SER A 148 -3.24 -1.98 -3.45
C SER A 148 -2.66 -0.55 -3.40
N PRO A 149 -1.37 -0.33 -3.12
CA PRO A 149 -0.81 1.02 -3.17
C PRO A 149 -0.90 1.67 -4.56
N LEU A 150 -0.71 0.87 -5.61
CA LEU A 150 -0.81 1.32 -7.00
C LEU A 150 -2.25 1.70 -7.35
N LEU A 151 -3.22 0.88 -6.93
CA LEU A 151 -4.65 1.13 -7.12
C LEU A 151 -5.08 2.43 -6.43
N ILE A 152 -4.64 2.66 -5.19
CA ILE A 152 -4.92 3.91 -4.47
C ILE A 152 -4.36 5.12 -5.23
N GLN A 153 -3.11 5.04 -5.71
CA GLN A 153 -2.51 6.13 -6.48
C GLN A 153 -3.28 6.41 -7.78
N PHE A 154 -3.70 5.35 -8.46
CA PHE A 154 -4.52 5.44 -9.66
C PHE A 154 -5.89 6.06 -9.39
N GLU A 155 -6.59 5.67 -8.32
CA GLU A 155 -7.87 6.25 -7.91
C GLU A 155 -7.75 7.76 -7.62
N LEU A 156 -6.66 8.18 -6.97
CA LEU A 156 -6.38 9.60 -6.73
C LEU A 156 -6.16 10.37 -8.04
N ASN A 157 -5.53 9.77 -9.05
CA ASN A 157 -5.40 10.38 -10.37
C ASN A 157 -6.76 10.47 -11.08
N LEU A 158 -7.56 9.40 -11.05
CA LEU A 158 -8.92 9.41 -11.61
C LEU A 158 -9.81 10.46 -10.97
N ALA A 159 -9.71 10.67 -9.66
CA ALA A 159 -10.49 11.69 -8.96
C ALA A 159 -10.26 13.10 -9.56
N ARG A 160 -9.03 13.41 -10.01
CA ARG A 160 -8.71 14.67 -10.69
C ARG A 160 -9.43 14.79 -12.03
N ILE A 161 -9.55 13.70 -12.77
CA ILE A 161 -10.29 13.65 -14.04
C ILE A 161 -11.79 13.81 -13.77
N TYR A 162 -12.33 13.11 -12.76
CA TYR A 162 -13.77 13.12 -12.45
C TYR A 162 -14.30 14.51 -12.09
N VAL A 163 -13.52 15.34 -11.38
CA VAL A 163 -13.92 16.70 -11.00
C VAL A 163 -13.86 17.72 -12.13
N LEU A 164 -13.32 17.36 -13.30
CA LEU A 164 -13.38 18.23 -14.49
C LEU A 164 -14.83 18.47 -14.90
N ASN A 165 -15.19 19.72 -15.16
CA ASN A 165 -16.56 20.15 -15.47
C ASN A 165 -16.66 20.55 -16.96
N PRO A 166 -16.87 19.59 -17.88
CA PRO A 166 -16.92 19.86 -19.32
C PRO A 166 -18.07 20.80 -19.67
N LYS A 167 -17.82 21.78 -20.54
CA LYS A 167 -18.83 22.76 -20.98
C LYS A 167 -19.34 22.48 -22.39
N THR A 168 -18.52 21.81 -23.18
CA THR A 168 -18.84 21.44 -24.56
C THR A 168 -18.86 19.92 -24.73
N LYS A 169 -19.39 19.44 -25.87
CA LYS A 169 -19.28 18.02 -26.25
C LYS A 169 -17.83 17.60 -26.46
N GLU A 170 -17.02 18.49 -27.01
CA GLU A 170 -15.58 18.28 -27.21
C GLU A 170 -14.85 18.13 -25.87
N ASP A 171 -15.18 18.97 -24.87
CA ASP A 171 -14.63 18.83 -23.52
C ASP A 171 -14.99 17.48 -22.89
N ALA A 172 -16.24 17.04 -23.07
CA ALA A 172 -16.71 15.76 -22.56
C ALA A 172 -15.99 14.59 -23.25
N PHE A 173 -15.79 14.68 -24.57
CA PHE A 173 -15.00 13.71 -25.33
C PHE A 173 -13.55 13.66 -24.82
N ASN A 174 -12.89 14.81 -24.71
CA ASN A 174 -11.51 14.92 -24.21
C ASN A 174 -11.36 14.41 -22.77
N LYS A 175 -12.35 14.66 -21.90
CA LYS A 175 -12.39 14.09 -20.55
C LYS A 175 -12.40 12.56 -20.58
N SER A 176 -13.18 11.96 -21.49
CA SER A 176 -13.22 10.50 -21.65
C SER A 176 -11.91 9.95 -22.22
N ILE A 177 -11.25 10.66 -23.15
CA ILE A 177 -9.91 10.30 -23.64
C ILE A 177 -8.89 10.29 -22.50
N LEU A 178 -8.88 11.31 -21.63
CA LEU A 178 -8.02 11.36 -20.46
C LEU A 178 -8.29 10.17 -19.52
N TRP A 179 -9.55 9.84 -19.29
CA TRP A 179 -9.94 8.69 -18.47
C TRP A 179 -9.40 7.37 -19.04
N ILE A 180 -9.53 7.15 -20.36
CA ILE A 180 -8.99 5.94 -21.03
C ILE A 180 -7.46 5.90 -20.92
N LYS A 181 -6.78 7.02 -21.15
CA LYS A 181 -5.32 7.13 -21.04
C LYS A 181 -4.82 6.75 -19.65
N GLU A 182 -5.47 7.26 -18.60
CA GLU A 182 -5.11 6.93 -17.22
C GLU A 182 -5.24 5.42 -16.93
N HIS A 183 -6.27 4.76 -17.49
CA HIS A 183 -6.41 3.30 -17.35
C HIS A 183 -5.32 2.53 -18.10
N LEU A 184 -4.93 2.98 -19.30
CA LEU A 184 -3.81 2.38 -20.03
C LEU A 184 -2.49 2.53 -19.27
N GLU A 185 -2.20 3.71 -18.71
CA GLU A 185 -1.01 3.94 -17.88
C GLU A 185 -1.04 3.05 -16.61
N PHE A 186 -2.20 2.90 -15.99
CA PHE A 186 -2.37 1.97 -14.87
C PHE A 186 -2.10 0.51 -15.26
N MET A 187 -2.58 0.06 -16.42
CA MET A 187 -2.31 -1.30 -16.91
C MET A 187 -0.82 -1.57 -17.12
N GLU A 188 -0.08 -0.60 -17.67
CA GLU A 188 1.38 -0.70 -17.81
C GLU A 188 2.08 -0.77 -16.45
N LEU A 189 1.64 0.04 -15.48
CA LEU A 189 2.18 0.00 -14.13
C LEU A 189 1.90 -1.36 -13.46
N VAL A 190 0.69 -1.90 -13.60
CA VAL A 190 0.36 -3.24 -13.10
C VAL A 190 1.34 -4.25 -13.71
N TYR A 191 1.51 -4.25 -15.04
CA TYR A 191 2.41 -5.16 -15.75
C TYR A 191 3.86 -5.10 -15.23
N GLY A 192 4.35 -3.93 -14.84
CA GLY A 192 5.69 -3.78 -14.26
C GLY A 192 5.85 -4.34 -12.84
N HIS A 193 4.76 -4.53 -12.09
CA HIS A 193 4.78 -4.96 -10.67
C HIS A 193 4.50 -6.45 -10.47
N ILE A 194 3.91 -7.14 -11.46
CA ILE A 194 3.58 -8.57 -11.42
C ILE A 194 4.42 -9.37 -12.43
#